data_AF-A0A1W1BGF3-F1
#
_entry.id   AF-A0A1W1BGF3-F1
#
_cell.length_a   1.000
_cell.length_b   1.000
_cell.length_c   1.000
_cell.angle_alpha   90.00
_cell.angle_beta   90.00
_cell.angle_gamma   90.00
#
_symmetry.space_group_name_H-M   'P 1'
#
loop_
_entity.id
_entity.type
_entity.pdbx_description
1 polymer ?
#
loop_
_entity_poly.entity_id
_entity_poly.type
_entity_poly.pdbx_seq_one_letter_code
_entity_poly.pdbx_strand_id
1 'polypeptide(L)'
;MIINDFIKYSTQKALKHINKNNIKVLILSDNATFYKNILKEFNIPVENIKSIENSNIFQDESLKESSFDLIIGNPPNTRQEKIKSIKPLLLDYESYFETADLNVYLFEKGFRLLKEGGILSYYTDSKYLKARYAKNFRKFILNSVNILEYIDFDNKSILTYQKSKEKSPDFIYCKITNRCKNITDFINKNSYNYLMDDLSVKEFKFLSLKEIEIKHKIENMGILNIISFLNYNLLKFYKNTIDFESVDKLKSLNISKEAQKPFEILVDYILFAKEQNLTLETSLFKSVIDGMVYDLYFEEEMKKGDCFISDEVRKVIKEFDNSFDTIQEMYEIFNNNRTIQRGLIYRRVISVIKAINGSKR
;
A
#
# COMPACT_ATOMS: atom_id res chain seq x y z
N MET A 1 27.47 7.81 -4.43
CA MET A 1 27.17 7.55 -3.02
C MET A 1 27.54 6.12 -2.73
N ILE A 2 28.28 5.85 -1.67
CA ILE A 2 28.94 4.56 -1.48
C ILE A 2 27.95 3.63 -0.75
N ILE A 3 27.90 2.35 -1.13
CA ILE A 3 27.08 1.32 -0.47
C ILE A 3 27.20 1.37 1.06
N ASN A 4 28.41 1.69 1.53
CA ASN A 4 28.78 1.87 2.91
C ASN A 4 27.93 2.93 3.65
N ASP A 5 27.57 4.03 2.99
CA ASP A 5 26.78 5.10 3.61
C ASP A 5 25.35 4.63 3.90
N PHE A 6 24.76 3.86 2.97
CA PHE A 6 23.43 3.26 3.13
C PHE A 6 23.41 2.24 4.26
N ILE A 7 24.41 1.34 4.27
CA ILE A 7 24.52 0.31 5.31
C ILE A 7 24.71 0.96 6.68
N LYS A 8 25.58 1.99 6.77
CA LYS A 8 25.77 2.76 8.00
C LYS A 8 24.46 3.39 8.44
N TYR A 9 23.78 4.16 7.59
CA TYR A 9 22.47 4.74 7.90
C TYR A 9 21.48 3.70 8.43
N SER A 10 21.29 2.60 7.69
CA SER A 10 20.32 1.55 8.03
C SER A 10 20.60 0.91 9.39
N THR A 11 21.88 0.66 9.70
CA THR A 11 22.32 0.07 10.98
C THR A 11 22.07 1.04 12.14
N GLN A 12 22.46 2.30 11.96
CA GLN A 12 22.27 3.34 12.98
C GLN A 12 20.79 3.57 13.28
N LYS A 13 19.94 3.58 12.24
CA LYS A 13 18.50 3.77 12.38
C LYS A 13 17.86 2.61 13.12
N ALA A 14 18.18 1.36 12.74
CA ALA A 14 17.65 0.18 13.41
C ALA A 14 18.02 0.12 14.90
N LEU A 15 19.26 0.50 15.26
CA LEU A 15 19.71 0.57 16.65
C LEU A 15 18.90 1.57 17.50
N LYS A 16 18.48 2.70 16.91
CA LYS A 16 17.65 3.70 17.64
C LYS A 16 16.27 3.17 18.04
N HIS A 17 15.76 2.17 17.35
CA HIS A 17 14.47 1.56 17.69
C HIS A 17 14.58 0.47 18.78
N ILE A 18 15.80 0.08 19.17
CA ILE A 18 16.00 -0.94 20.22
C ILE A 18 16.44 -0.25 21.51
N ASN A 19 15.51 -0.14 22.46
CA ASN A 19 15.78 0.40 23.78
C ASN A 19 16.22 -0.72 24.75
N LYS A 20 17.39 -1.32 24.51
CA LYS A 20 17.95 -2.39 25.37
C LYS A 20 19.46 -2.23 25.53
N ASN A 21 19.94 -2.41 26.76
CA ASN A 21 21.38 -2.33 27.07
C ASN A 21 22.16 -3.58 26.61
N ASN A 22 21.49 -4.73 26.41
CA ASN A 22 22.11 -6.00 26.03
C ASN A 22 21.38 -6.63 24.84
N ILE A 23 21.72 -6.19 23.62
CA ILE A 23 21.10 -6.67 22.37
C ILE A 23 21.87 -7.85 21.80
N LYS A 24 21.17 -8.87 21.29
CA LYS A 24 21.76 -9.91 20.44
C LYS A 24 21.62 -9.52 18.98
N VAL A 25 22.73 -9.46 18.26
CA VAL A 25 22.77 -9.01 16.86
C VAL A 25 23.18 -10.15 15.93
N LEU A 26 22.45 -10.31 14.82
CA LEU A 26 22.88 -11.14 13.70
C LEU A 26 23.26 -10.24 12.51
N ILE A 27 24.46 -10.44 11.99
CA ILE A 27 24.89 -9.88 10.71
C ILE A 27 24.68 -10.95 9.65
N LEU A 28 23.84 -10.66 8.65
CA LEU A 28 23.66 -11.46 7.45
C LEU A 28 24.35 -10.79 6.28
N SER A 29 25.61 -11.15 6.04
CA SER A 29 26.44 -10.50 5.02
C SER A 29 27.70 -11.30 4.73
N ASP A 30 28.12 -11.28 3.47
CA ASP A 30 29.43 -11.82 3.05
C ASP A 30 30.59 -10.86 3.40
N ASN A 31 30.29 -9.65 3.91
CA ASN A 31 31.27 -8.69 4.42
C ASN A 31 30.95 -8.30 5.87
N ALA A 32 31.00 -9.27 6.78
CA ALA A 32 30.65 -9.06 8.19
C ALA A 32 31.58 -8.04 8.90
N THR A 33 32.84 -7.92 8.48
CA THR A 33 33.81 -6.99 9.09
C THR A 33 33.34 -5.54 9.01
N PHE A 34 32.72 -5.14 7.90
CA PHE A 34 32.18 -3.79 7.74
C PHE A 34 31.09 -3.47 8.78
N TYR A 35 30.14 -4.39 8.97
CA TYR A 35 29.07 -4.24 9.97
C TYR A 35 29.60 -4.26 11.39
N LYS A 36 30.57 -5.14 11.70
CA LYS A 36 31.21 -5.18 13.02
C LYS A 36 31.86 -3.86 13.38
N ASN A 37 32.50 -3.18 12.42
CA ASN A 37 33.08 -1.85 12.67
C ASN A 37 32.02 -0.80 12.99
N ILE A 38 30.88 -0.80 12.30
CA ILE A 38 29.77 0.10 12.63
C ILE A 38 29.23 -0.20 14.03
N LEU A 39 28.97 -1.46 14.37
CA LEU A 39 28.42 -1.85 15.67
C LEU A 39 29.34 -1.49 16.85
N LYS A 40 30.66 -1.50 16.65
CA LYS A 40 31.63 -1.02 17.64
C LYS A 40 31.45 0.47 17.98
N GLU A 41 31.08 1.31 17.00
CA GLU A 41 30.78 2.73 17.24
C GLU A 41 29.58 2.92 18.19
N PHE A 42 28.75 1.88 18.37
CA PHE A 42 27.56 1.87 19.25
C PHE A 42 27.77 1.09 20.55
N ASN A 43 29.02 0.76 20.88
CA ASN A 43 29.39 0.01 22.10
C ASN A 43 28.67 -1.35 22.23
N ILE A 44 28.35 -2.01 21.11
CA ILE A 44 27.78 -3.36 21.14
C ILE A 44 28.90 -4.38 21.38
N PRO A 45 28.84 -5.20 22.46
CA PRO A 45 29.86 -6.18 22.76
C PRO A 45 30.00 -7.24 21.66
N VAL A 46 31.23 -7.69 21.39
CA VAL A 46 31.52 -8.60 20.26
C VAL A 46 30.89 -9.99 20.50
N GLU A 47 30.83 -10.43 21.74
CA GLU A 47 30.18 -11.67 22.19
C GLU A 47 28.68 -11.71 21.90
N ASN A 48 28.05 -10.55 21.72
CA ASN A 48 26.64 -10.44 21.37
C ASN A 48 26.38 -10.42 19.86
N ILE A 49 27.44 -10.44 19.04
CA ILE A 49 27.36 -10.33 17.59
C ILE A 49 27.65 -11.69 16.97
N LYS A 50 26.64 -12.29 16.33
CA LYS A 50 26.81 -13.42 15.42
C LYS A 50 26.85 -12.92 13.98
N SER A 51 27.67 -13.54 13.14
CA SER A 51 27.72 -13.23 11.70
C SER A 51 27.61 -14.51 10.89
N ILE A 52 26.85 -14.46 9.80
CA ILE A 52 26.68 -15.57 8.88
C ILE A 52 26.64 -15.07 7.43
N GLU A 53 27.22 -15.86 6.54
CA GLU A 53 27.14 -15.64 5.10
C GLU A 53 25.73 -15.94 4.58
N ASN A 54 25.35 -15.26 3.50
CA ASN A 54 23.99 -15.34 2.98
C ASN A 54 23.60 -16.75 2.52
N SER A 55 24.55 -17.52 1.99
CA SER A 55 24.32 -18.88 1.48
C SER A 55 24.07 -19.90 2.60
N ASN A 56 24.59 -19.66 3.81
CA ASN A 56 24.67 -20.69 4.84
C ASN A 56 23.50 -20.60 5.85
N ILE A 57 22.76 -19.48 5.87
CA ILE A 57 21.69 -19.21 6.85
C ILE A 57 20.57 -20.25 6.90
N PHE A 58 20.29 -20.94 5.79
CA PHE A 58 19.22 -21.95 5.75
C PHE A 58 19.65 -23.31 6.30
N GLN A 59 20.96 -23.56 6.42
CA GLN A 59 21.53 -24.85 6.83
C GLN A 59 22.24 -24.79 8.18
N ASP A 60 22.43 -23.58 8.74
CA ASP A 60 23.06 -23.41 10.05
C ASP A 60 22.10 -23.77 11.20
N GLU A 61 22.25 -24.99 11.73
CA GLU A 61 21.48 -25.53 12.85
C GLU A 61 21.67 -24.74 14.16
N SER A 62 22.73 -23.94 14.27
CA SER A 62 22.98 -23.11 15.45
C SER A 62 22.13 -21.82 15.46
N LEU A 63 21.34 -21.57 14.42
CA LEU A 63 20.37 -20.47 14.35
C LEU A 63 19.00 -20.92 14.85
N LYS A 64 18.75 -20.65 16.13
CA LYS A 64 17.43 -20.85 16.75
C LYS A 64 16.50 -19.70 16.41
N GLU A 65 15.22 -20.01 16.21
CA GLU A 65 14.18 -18.99 16.05
C GLU A 65 14.10 -18.07 17.28
N SER A 66 13.55 -16.87 17.10
CA SER A 66 13.33 -15.90 18.17
C SER A 66 14.55 -15.64 19.07
N SER A 67 15.73 -15.52 18.47
CA SER A 67 17.01 -15.45 19.19
C SER A 67 17.69 -14.08 19.12
N PHE A 68 17.31 -13.22 18.18
CA PHE A 68 17.98 -11.94 17.92
C PHE A 68 17.06 -10.75 18.16
N ASP A 69 17.65 -9.69 18.73
CA ASP A 69 16.99 -8.39 18.90
C ASP A 69 17.18 -7.52 17.64
N LEU A 70 18.29 -7.69 16.95
CA LEU A 70 18.64 -6.96 15.73
C LEU A 70 19.18 -7.91 14.66
N ILE A 71 18.70 -7.77 13.43
CA ILE A 71 19.28 -8.41 12.25
C ILE A 71 19.59 -7.34 11.20
N ILE A 72 20.84 -7.24 10.78
CA ILE A 72 21.30 -6.29 9.77
C ILE A 72 22.03 -7.02 8.66
N GLY A 73 21.95 -6.50 7.43
CA GLY A 73 22.57 -7.19 6.31
C GLY A 73 22.33 -6.56 4.96
N ASN A 74 22.98 -7.16 3.96
CA ASN A 74 22.86 -6.80 2.55
C ASN A 74 22.61 -8.07 1.73
N PRO A 75 21.43 -8.69 1.86
CA PRO A 75 21.17 -9.96 1.21
C PRO A 75 21.30 -9.84 -0.31
N PRO A 76 21.90 -10.85 -0.98
CA PRO A 76 22.18 -10.80 -2.41
C PRO A 76 20.90 -11.04 -3.22
N ASN A 77 20.93 -10.59 -4.47
CA ASN A 77 19.89 -10.89 -5.45
C ASN A 77 20.24 -12.17 -6.22
N THR A 78 20.29 -13.28 -5.48
CA THR A 78 20.58 -14.59 -6.04
C THR A 78 19.32 -15.14 -6.70
N ARG A 79 19.39 -15.39 -8.01
CA ARG A 79 18.25 -15.90 -8.76
C ARG A 79 17.86 -17.32 -8.37
N GLN A 80 16.59 -17.66 -8.55
CA GLN A 80 16.02 -18.97 -8.22
C GLN A 80 16.83 -20.18 -8.78
N GLU A 81 17.47 -20.04 -9.95
CA GLU A 81 18.25 -21.13 -10.57
C GLU A 81 19.45 -21.55 -9.71
N LYS A 82 19.97 -20.64 -8.89
CA LYS A 82 21.17 -20.85 -8.05
C LYS A 82 20.85 -21.35 -6.64
N ILE A 83 19.57 -21.47 -6.27
CA ILE A 83 19.14 -21.87 -4.92
C ILE A 83 18.40 -23.20 -4.89
N LYS A 84 18.52 -24.01 -5.97
CA LYS A 84 17.84 -25.31 -6.08
C LYS A 84 18.10 -26.23 -4.89
N SER A 85 19.32 -26.24 -4.37
CA SER A 85 19.73 -27.09 -3.25
C SER A 85 19.01 -26.80 -1.94
N ILE A 86 18.59 -25.54 -1.72
CA ILE A 86 17.90 -25.13 -0.48
C ILE A 86 16.38 -25.11 -0.63
N LYS A 87 15.82 -25.24 -1.85
CA LYS A 87 14.36 -25.20 -2.07
C LYS A 87 13.55 -26.15 -1.17
N PRO A 88 14.00 -27.39 -0.88
CA PRO A 88 13.27 -28.27 0.05
C PRO A 88 13.10 -27.68 1.45
N LEU A 89 14.02 -26.81 1.89
CA LEU A 89 14.00 -26.14 3.20
C LEU A 89 13.11 -24.91 3.24
N LEU A 90 12.50 -24.52 2.10
CA LEU A 90 11.73 -23.28 1.96
C LEU A 90 10.23 -23.55 1.80
N LEU A 91 9.80 -24.81 1.73
CA LEU A 91 8.43 -25.19 1.39
C LEU A 91 7.38 -24.69 2.40
N ASP A 92 7.78 -24.49 3.65
CA ASP A 92 6.96 -23.99 4.74
C ASP A 92 6.98 -22.46 4.87
N TYR A 93 7.61 -21.75 3.94
CA TYR A 93 7.68 -20.28 3.96
C TYR A 93 6.40 -19.65 3.44
N GLU A 94 5.88 -18.64 4.16
CA GLU A 94 4.72 -17.86 3.71
C GLU A 94 5.01 -17.14 2.39
N SER A 95 6.26 -16.73 2.20
CA SER A 95 6.79 -16.10 0.99
C SER A 95 7.07 -17.09 -0.14
N TYR A 96 6.90 -18.40 0.07
CA TYR A 96 7.28 -19.42 -0.89
C TYR A 96 6.60 -19.24 -2.24
N PHE A 97 7.42 -19.29 -3.29
CA PHE A 97 7.00 -19.39 -4.67
C PHE A 97 8.11 -20.06 -5.47
N GLU A 98 7.75 -21.00 -6.36
CA GLU A 98 8.71 -21.88 -7.02
C GLU A 98 9.84 -21.11 -7.74
N THR A 99 9.53 -19.95 -8.33
CA THR A 99 10.48 -19.11 -9.07
C THR A 99 10.91 -17.86 -8.30
N ALA A 100 10.70 -17.80 -6.98
CA ALA A 100 11.18 -16.69 -6.19
C ALA A 100 12.71 -16.68 -6.02
N ASP A 101 13.28 -15.48 -6.08
CA ASP A 101 14.69 -15.24 -5.83
C ASP A 101 15.00 -15.33 -4.32
N LEU A 102 16.28 -15.50 -3.97
CA LEU A 102 16.72 -15.78 -2.59
C LEU A 102 16.31 -14.69 -1.58
N ASN A 103 16.28 -13.42 -2.01
CA ASN A 103 16.09 -12.29 -1.12
C ASN A 103 14.76 -12.33 -0.36
N VAL A 104 13.66 -12.81 -0.96
CA VAL A 104 12.36 -12.89 -0.26
C VAL A 104 12.41 -13.89 0.89
N TYR A 105 13.12 -15.01 0.70
CA TYR A 105 13.31 -16.03 1.71
C TYR A 105 14.23 -15.56 2.84
N LEU A 106 15.23 -14.74 2.53
CA LEU A 106 16.12 -14.15 3.53
C LEU A 106 15.38 -13.17 4.43
N PHE A 107 14.46 -12.37 3.88
CA PHE A 107 13.59 -11.52 4.70
C PHE A 107 12.75 -12.36 5.66
N GLU A 108 12.04 -13.39 5.21
CA GLU A 108 11.22 -14.20 6.11
C GLU A 108 12.06 -15.02 7.10
N LYS A 109 13.21 -15.57 6.69
CA LYS A 109 14.14 -16.25 7.61
C LYS A 109 14.60 -15.28 8.71
N GLY A 110 14.92 -14.05 8.36
CA GLY A 110 15.21 -12.99 9.32
C GLY A 110 14.07 -12.78 10.31
N PHE A 111 12.84 -12.65 9.84
CA PHE A 111 11.65 -12.53 10.71
C PHE A 111 11.49 -13.72 11.68
N ARG A 112 11.69 -14.96 11.23
CA ARG A 112 11.63 -16.14 12.12
C ARG A 112 12.71 -16.11 13.21
N LEU A 113 13.89 -15.62 12.88
CA LEU A 113 15.02 -15.48 13.81
C LEU A 113 14.88 -14.32 14.81
N LEU A 114 14.06 -13.31 14.50
CA LEU A 114 13.77 -12.19 15.39
C LEU A 114 12.93 -12.62 16.59
N LYS A 115 13.29 -12.10 17.76
CA LYS A 115 12.42 -12.04 18.94
C LYS A 115 11.22 -11.13 18.67
N GLU A 116 10.16 -11.26 19.47
CA GLU A 116 9.10 -10.25 19.52
C GLU A 116 9.70 -8.89 19.89
N GLY A 117 9.31 -7.84 19.17
CA GLY A 117 9.87 -6.49 19.23
C GLY A 117 11.24 -6.35 18.53
N GLY A 118 11.81 -7.43 18.01
CA GLY A 118 13.09 -7.41 17.30
C GLY A 118 13.00 -6.76 15.92
N ILE A 119 14.12 -6.23 15.44
CA ILE A 119 14.18 -5.40 14.23
C ILE A 119 15.09 -6.01 13.18
N LEU A 120 14.63 -5.99 11.94
CA LEU A 120 15.42 -6.33 10.78
C LEU A 120 15.57 -5.12 9.87
N SER A 121 16.78 -4.89 9.37
CA SER A 121 17.07 -3.86 8.37
C SER A 121 17.99 -4.40 7.30
N TYR A 122 17.48 -4.50 6.06
CA TYR A 122 18.26 -4.97 4.91
C TYR A 122 18.37 -3.93 3.81
N TYR A 123 19.58 -3.79 3.29
CA TYR A 123 19.87 -3.08 2.04
C TYR A 123 20.00 -4.07 0.88
N THR A 124 19.02 -4.10 -0.03
CA THR A 124 18.98 -5.10 -1.13
C THR A 124 18.23 -4.57 -2.37
N ASP A 125 18.21 -5.37 -3.44
CA ASP A 125 17.50 -5.02 -4.67
C ASP A 125 15.97 -5.04 -4.47
N SER A 126 15.29 -4.04 -5.02
CA SER A 126 13.85 -3.77 -4.82
C SER A 126 12.92 -4.54 -5.78
N LYS A 127 13.42 -5.55 -6.50
CA LYS A 127 12.60 -6.32 -7.49
C LYS A 127 11.35 -6.94 -6.89
N TYR A 128 11.40 -7.31 -5.61
CA TYR A 128 10.29 -7.89 -4.86
C TYR A 128 9.07 -6.97 -4.76
N LEU A 129 9.20 -5.66 -5.03
CA LEU A 129 8.07 -4.75 -5.07
C LEU A 129 7.06 -5.09 -6.18
N LYS A 130 7.54 -5.60 -7.32
CA LYS A 130 6.74 -5.76 -8.56
C LYS A 130 6.76 -7.17 -9.13
N ALA A 131 7.78 -7.96 -8.80
CA ALA A 131 7.92 -9.30 -9.34
C ALA A 131 6.69 -10.16 -9.03
N ARG A 132 6.22 -10.93 -10.03
CA ARG A 132 5.07 -11.83 -9.89
C ARG A 132 5.32 -12.89 -8.81
N TYR A 133 6.55 -13.44 -8.75
CA TYR A 133 6.94 -14.43 -7.75
C TYR A 133 6.86 -13.89 -6.31
N ALA A 134 6.98 -12.58 -6.12
CA ALA A 134 7.03 -11.96 -4.79
C ALA A 134 5.65 -11.57 -4.25
N LYS A 135 4.56 -12.02 -4.88
CA LYS A 135 3.19 -11.76 -4.39
C LYS A 135 2.98 -12.30 -2.97
N ASN A 136 3.46 -13.53 -2.72
CA ASN A 136 3.38 -14.18 -1.41
C ASN A 136 4.24 -13.45 -0.38
N PHE A 137 5.44 -13.02 -0.76
CA PHE A 137 6.28 -12.15 0.07
C PHE A 137 5.60 -10.83 0.44
N ARG A 138 4.98 -10.13 -0.51
CA ARG A 138 4.25 -8.89 -0.21
C ARG A 138 3.07 -9.13 0.74
N LYS A 139 2.36 -10.24 0.56
CA LYS A 139 1.30 -10.65 1.51
C LYS A 139 1.86 -10.89 2.91
N PHE A 140 2.97 -11.62 3.02
CA PHE A 140 3.68 -11.85 4.28
C PHE A 140 4.09 -10.51 4.95
N ILE A 141 4.67 -9.57 4.20
CA ILE A 141 5.06 -8.26 4.73
C ILE A 141 3.82 -7.51 5.28
N LEU A 142 2.74 -7.41 4.50
CA LEU A 142 1.53 -6.71 4.97
C LEU A 142 0.87 -7.40 6.17
N ASN A 143 0.98 -8.73 6.28
CA ASN A 143 0.27 -9.50 7.29
C ASN A 143 1.06 -9.71 8.59
N SER A 144 2.37 -9.87 8.50
CA SER A 144 3.17 -10.44 9.59
C SER A 144 4.19 -9.46 10.17
N VAL A 145 4.54 -8.37 9.48
CA VAL A 145 5.56 -7.42 9.96
C VAL A 145 4.98 -6.03 10.23
N ASN A 146 5.63 -5.29 11.12
CA ASN A 146 5.42 -3.85 11.30
C ASN A 146 6.52 -3.08 10.55
N ILE A 147 6.20 -2.47 9.41
CA ILE A 147 7.19 -1.70 8.64
C ILE A 147 7.54 -0.44 9.43
N LEU A 148 8.83 -0.19 9.65
CA LEU A 148 9.30 1.02 10.31
C LEU A 148 9.75 2.06 9.29
N GLU A 149 10.45 1.61 8.25
CA GLU A 149 11.04 2.49 7.24
C GLU A 149 11.24 1.77 5.90
N TYR A 150 10.97 2.49 4.81
CA TYR A 150 11.31 2.09 3.46
C TYR A 150 12.02 3.24 2.73
N ILE A 151 13.30 3.04 2.38
CA ILE A 151 14.08 4.00 1.61
C ILE A 151 14.29 3.47 0.20
N ASP A 152 13.83 4.22 -0.80
CA ASP A 152 13.81 3.86 -2.21
C ASP A 152 14.99 4.48 -2.98
N PHE A 153 15.85 3.63 -3.55
CA PHE A 153 16.96 3.99 -4.44
C PHE A 153 16.70 3.48 -5.87
N ASP A 154 15.44 3.46 -6.30
CA ASP A 154 14.91 2.90 -7.54
C ASP A 154 15.09 1.37 -7.66
N ASN A 155 16.31 0.90 -7.89
CA ASN A 155 16.62 -0.52 -8.08
C ASN A 155 17.09 -1.23 -6.80
N LYS A 156 17.39 -0.45 -5.76
CA LYS A 156 17.73 -0.92 -4.43
C LYS A 156 16.86 -0.23 -3.40
N SER A 157 16.82 -0.81 -2.21
CA SER A 157 16.03 -0.30 -1.10
C SER A 157 16.66 -0.64 0.23
N ILE A 158 16.39 0.18 1.24
CA ILE A 158 16.41 -0.26 2.63
C ILE A 158 14.98 -0.57 3.02
N LEU A 159 14.73 -1.79 3.49
CA LEU A 159 13.49 -2.15 4.16
C LEU A 159 13.82 -2.50 5.61
N THR A 160 13.26 -1.71 6.52
CA THR A 160 13.38 -1.90 7.97
C THR A 160 12.01 -2.23 8.52
N TYR A 161 11.90 -3.37 9.21
CA TYR A 161 10.66 -3.76 9.88
C TYR A 161 10.95 -4.32 11.27
N GLN A 162 9.91 -4.31 12.10
CA GLN A 162 9.88 -4.94 13.42
C GLN A 162 8.98 -6.17 13.39
N LYS A 163 9.37 -7.22 14.11
CA LYS A 163 8.48 -8.32 14.45
C LYS A 163 7.59 -7.90 15.60
N SER A 164 6.33 -7.65 15.31
CA SER A 164 5.36 -7.18 16.29
C SER A 164 3.97 -7.68 15.91
N LYS A 165 3.19 -8.11 16.91
CA LYS A 165 1.74 -8.32 16.75
C LYS A 165 0.99 -7.02 16.50
N GLU A 166 1.47 -5.92 17.09
CA GLU A 166 0.91 -4.58 16.88
C GLU A 166 1.46 -4.00 15.57
N LYS A 167 0.57 -3.48 14.74
CA LYS A 167 0.92 -2.81 13.49
C LYS A 167 0.69 -1.33 13.58
N SER A 168 1.69 -0.56 13.18
CA SER A 168 1.54 0.85 12.92
C SER A 168 0.71 1.05 11.64
N PRO A 169 -0.22 2.03 11.62
CA PRO A 169 -0.97 2.36 10.41
C PRO A 169 -0.08 3.01 9.33
N ASP A 170 1.08 3.52 9.72
CA ASP A 170 2.02 4.21 8.84
C ASP A 170 3.49 3.81 9.10
N PHE A 171 4.35 4.15 8.15
CA PHE A 171 5.80 3.97 8.23
C PHE A 171 6.53 5.10 7.52
N ILE A 172 7.83 5.25 7.77
CA ILE A 172 8.63 6.30 7.14
C ILE A 172 8.99 5.89 5.71
N TYR A 173 8.60 6.68 4.71
CA TYR A 173 9.03 6.51 3.32
C TYR A 173 9.93 7.66 2.87
N CYS A 174 10.98 7.34 2.10
CA CYS A 174 11.78 8.35 1.41
C CYS A 174 12.27 7.83 0.05
N LYS A 175 12.10 8.64 -1.00
CA LYS A 175 12.71 8.38 -2.29
C LYS A 175 13.97 9.21 -2.49
N ILE A 176 15.09 8.55 -2.81
CA ILE A 176 16.34 9.21 -3.15
C ILE A 176 16.44 9.38 -4.66
N THR A 177 16.17 10.59 -5.15
CA THR A 177 16.19 10.91 -6.59
C THR A 177 17.49 11.55 -7.07
N ASN A 178 18.31 12.09 -6.15
CA ASN A 178 19.51 12.86 -6.47
C ASN A 178 20.74 12.34 -5.71
N ARG A 179 21.94 12.67 -6.20
CA ARG A 179 23.17 12.51 -5.42
C ARG A 179 23.12 13.45 -4.20
N CYS A 180 22.83 12.90 -3.02
CA CYS A 180 22.97 13.63 -1.76
C CYS A 180 24.40 13.47 -1.21
N LYS A 181 24.95 14.53 -0.60
CA LYS A 181 26.26 14.47 0.07
C LYS A 181 26.17 13.79 1.44
N ASN A 182 25.09 14.06 2.17
CA ASN A 182 24.77 13.41 3.44
C ASN A 182 23.40 12.74 3.32
N ILE A 183 23.39 11.41 3.44
CA ILE A 183 22.17 10.62 3.32
C ILE A 183 21.22 10.83 4.49
N THR A 184 21.74 10.92 5.71
CA THR A 184 20.95 11.09 6.93
C THR A 184 20.19 12.41 6.88
N ASP A 185 20.87 13.51 6.53
CA ASP A 185 20.23 14.82 6.40
C ASP A 185 19.18 14.83 5.29
N PHE A 186 19.48 14.17 4.17
CA PHE A 186 18.52 14.07 3.07
C PHE A 186 17.26 13.32 3.48
N ILE A 187 17.39 12.15 4.09
CA ILE A 187 16.23 11.35 4.53
C ILE A 187 15.44 12.10 5.59
N ASN A 188 16.12 12.69 6.58
CA ASN A 188 15.44 13.48 7.62
C ASN A 188 14.64 14.66 7.03
N LYS A 189 15.13 15.27 5.95
CA LYS A 189 14.47 16.42 5.30
C LYS A 189 13.35 16.02 4.32
N ASN A 190 13.47 14.87 3.66
CA ASN A 190 12.60 14.50 2.52
C ASN A 190 11.74 13.26 2.76
N SER A 191 11.86 12.62 3.93
CA SER A 191 10.97 11.52 4.31
C SER A 191 9.62 12.02 4.79
N TYR A 192 8.62 11.14 4.72
CA TYR A 192 7.26 11.40 5.19
C TYR A 192 6.59 10.09 5.59
N ASN A 193 5.52 10.18 6.39
CA ASN A 193 4.74 9.01 6.78
C ASN A 193 3.90 8.52 5.59
N TYR A 194 3.95 7.22 5.34
CA TYR A 194 3.23 6.53 4.28
C TYR A 194 2.28 5.51 4.92
N LEU A 195 1.00 5.52 4.53
CA LEU A 195 0.03 4.63 5.13
C LEU A 195 0.21 3.19 4.62
N MET A 196 0.09 2.22 5.53
CA MET A 196 0.10 0.80 5.18
C MET A 196 -1.04 0.44 4.22
N ASP A 197 -2.21 1.06 4.38
CA ASP A 197 -3.39 0.86 3.53
C ASP A 197 -3.20 1.37 2.10
N ASP A 198 -2.18 2.20 1.86
CA ASP A 198 -1.84 2.63 0.51
C ASP A 198 -1.06 1.58 -0.28
N LEU A 199 -0.60 0.51 0.36
CA LEU A 199 0.12 -0.60 -0.27
C LEU A 199 -0.84 -1.69 -0.79
N SER A 200 -0.40 -2.42 -1.81
CA SER A 200 -1.17 -3.54 -2.38
C SER A 200 -0.33 -4.81 -2.48
N VAL A 201 -0.95 -5.95 -2.16
CA VAL A 201 -0.35 -7.29 -2.40
C VAL A 201 0.05 -7.48 -3.87
N LYS A 202 -0.64 -6.84 -4.82
CA LYS A 202 -0.32 -6.95 -6.25
C LYS A 202 1.04 -6.33 -6.55
N GLU A 203 1.29 -5.13 -6.06
CA GLU A 203 2.51 -4.36 -6.26
C GLU A 203 2.67 -3.33 -5.12
N PHE A 204 3.85 -3.24 -4.55
CA PHE A 204 4.21 -2.12 -3.67
C PHE A 204 4.66 -0.95 -4.54
N LYS A 205 3.68 -0.11 -4.91
CA LYS A 205 3.91 1.11 -5.69
C LYS A 205 3.82 2.31 -4.76
N PHE A 206 4.97 2.81 -4.35
CA PHE A 206 5.05 4.04 -3.56
C PHE A 206 4.76 5.26 -4.45
N LEU A 207 3.85 6.10 -3.96
CA LEU A 207 3.38 7.32 -4.58
C LEU A 207 4.02 8.53 -3.87
N SER A 208 4.24 9.63 -4.58
CA SER A 208 4.64 10.90 -3.95
C SER A 208 3.52 11.48 -3.08
N LEU A 209 3.86 12.38 -2.13
CA LEU A 209 2.87 13.08 -1.30
C LEU A 209 1.71 13.67 -2.11
N LYS A 210 2.01 14.33 -3.23
CA LYS A 210 0.99 14.89 -4.12
C LYS A 210 0.08 13.82 -4.73
N GLU A 211 0.64 12.67 -5.11
CA GLU A 211 -0.14 11.55 -5.65
C GLU A 211 -0.97 10.86 -4.58
N ILE A 212 -0.49 10.76 -3.34
CA ILE A 212 -1.25 10.24 -2.19
C ILE A 212 -2.40 11.18 -1.85
N GLU A 213 -2.14 12.49 -1.74
CA GLU A 213 -3.19 13.49 -1.50
C GLU A 213 -4.28 13.42 -2.57
N ILE A 214 -3.89 13.24 -3.84
CA ILE A 214 -4.83 13.04 -4.94
C ILE A 214 -5.60 11.74 -4.69
N LYS A 215 -4.92 10.60 -4.50
CA LYS A 215 -5.50 9.28 -4.24
C LYS A 215 -6.56 9.33 -3.12
N HIS A 216 -6.17 9.83 -1.94
CA HIS A 216 -7.07 9.96 -0.80
C HIS A 216 -8.21 10.94 -1.07
N LYS A 217 -7.98 12.04 -1.81
CA LYS A 217 -9.09 12.91 -2.23
C LYS A 217 -10.12 12.15 -3.04
N ILE A 218 -9.73 11.26 -3.95
CA ILE A 218 -10.69 10.47 -4.73
C ILE A 218 -11.38 9.42 -3.87
N GLU A 219 -10.62 8.68 -3.05
CA GLU A 219 -11.17 7.64 -2.19
C GLU A 219 -12.14 8.23 -1.17
N ASN A 220 -11.75 9.35 -0.55
CA ASN A 220 -12.61 10.11 0.35
C ASN A 220 -13.75 10.80 -0.39
N MET A 221 -13.61 11.23 -1.65
CA MET A 221 -14.74 11.71 -2.45
C MET A 221 -15.74 10.59 -2.75
N GLY A 222 -15.27 9.37 -3.06
CA GLY A 222 -16.14 8.21 -3.26
C GLY A 222 -16.89 7.84 -1.98
N ILE A 223 -16.22 7.87 -0.82
CA ILE A 223 -16.82 7.55 0.48
C ILE A 223 -17.69 8.69 1.01
N LEU A 224 -17.25 9.94 0.95
CA LEU A 224 -18.03 11.11 1.37
C LEU A 224 -19.23 11.37 0.47
N ASN A 225 -19.16 11.11 -0.85
CA ASN A 225 -20.33 11.16 -1.72
C ASN A 225 -21.24 9.93 -1.58
N ILE A 226 -20.86 8.92 -0.79
CA ILE A 226 -21.79 7.88 -0.33
C ILE A 226 -22.37 8.29 1.03
N ILE A 227 -21.57 8.89 1.92
CA ILE A 227 -21.96 9.26 3.29
C ILE A 227 -22.80 10.53 3.36
N SER A 228 -22.43 11.60 2.64
CA SER A 228 -23.21 12.85 2.55
C SER A 228 -24.54 12.64 1.82
N PHE A 229 -24.64 11.54 1.10
CA PHE A 229 -25.79 11.10 0.32
C PHE A 229 -26.85 10.33 1.11
N LEU A 230 -26.52 9.82 2.30
CA LEU A 230 -27.32 8.82 3.01
C LEU A 230 -27.96 9.37 4.29
N ASN A 231 -29.29 9.29 4.34
CA ASN A 231 -30.15 9.81 5.41
C ASN A 231 -29.92 9.10 6.78
N TYR A 232 -30.39 9.72 7.86
CA TYR A 232 -30.14 9.39 9.29
C TYR A 232 -30.29 7.89 9.67
N ASN A 233 -31.12 7.12 8.95
CA ASN A 233 -31.35 5.70 9.23
C ASN A 233 -30.17 4.78 8.79
N LEU A 234 -29.35 5.16 7.80
CA LEU A 234 -28.20 4.36 7.35
C LEU A 234 -26.88 4.68 8.08
N LEU A 235 -26.77 5.84 8.72
CA LEU A 235 -25.71 6.15 9.69
C LEU A 235 -25.67 5.12 10.84
N LYS A 236 -26.83 4.55 11.18
CA LYS A 236 -26.95 3.48 12.18
C LYS A 236 -26.40 2.13 11.69
N PHE A 237 -26.42 1.87 10.38
CA PHE A 237 -25.91 0.65 9.75
C PHE A 237 -24.38 0.63 9.67
N TYR A 238 -23.74 1.75 9.31
CA TYR A 238 -22.27 1.84 9.18
C TYR A 238 -21.52 2.08 10.49
N LYS A 239 -22.22 2.39 11.58
CA LYS A 239 -21.64 2.60 12.92
C LYS A 239 -20.87 1.38 13.47
N ASN A 240 -21.15 0.19 12.95
CA ASN A 240 -20.50 -1.06 13.35
C ASN A 240 -19.29 -1.43 12.48
N THR A 241 -18.95 -0.63 11.45
CA THR A 241 -17.98 -1.02 10.42
C THR A 241 -16.84 -0.03 10.22
N ILE A 242 -16.97 1.24 10.66
CA ILE A 242 -15.97 2.29 10.39
C ILE A 242 -15.79 3.20 11.61
N ASP A 243 -14.53 3.48 11.97
CA ASP A 243 -14.11 4.39 13.03
C ASP A 243 -14.10 5.86 12.52
N PHE A 244 -14.74 6.77 13.25
CA PHE A 244 -15.20 8.07 12.76
C PHE A 244 -14.20 9.24 12.91
N GLU A 245 -13.02 9.02 13.52
CA GLU A 245 -12.07 10.11 13.86
C GLU A 245 -11.43 10.81 12.64
N SER A 246 -11.57 10.30 11.43
CA SER A 246 -10.88 10.84 10.24
C SER A 246 -11.69 11.84 9.40
N VAL A 247 -12.96 12.09 9.73
CA VAL A 247 -13.91 12.81 8.85
C VAL A 247 -13.85 14.34 9.01
N ASP A 248 -13.37 14.86 10.14
CA ASP A 248 -13.52 16.27 10.52
C ASP A 248 -12.61 17.28 9.78
N LYS A 249 -11.86 16.88 8.74
CA LYS A 249 -10.86 17.75 8.07
C LYS A 249 -11.10 18.09 6.60
N LEU A 250 -12.28 17.83 6.03
CA LEU A 250 -12.48 17.98 4.58
C LEU A 250 -13.47 19.12 4.23
N LYS A 251 -13.06 19.98 3.28
CA LYS A 251 -13.88 21.06 2.73
C LYS A 251 -15.15 20.48 2.10
N SER A 252 -16.32 20.87 2.60
CA SER A 252 -17.60 20.55 2.01
C SER A 252 -17.74 21.19 0.63
N LEU A 253 -18.12 20.41 -0.38
CA LEU A 253 -18.75 20.97 -1.57
C LEU A 253 -20.14 21.46 -1.15
N ASN A 254 -20.39 22.76 -1.26
CA ASN A 254 -21.71 23.32 -0.99
C ASN A 254 -22.57 23.24 -2.27
N ILE A 255 -23.12 22.06 -2.56
CA ILE A 255 -24.05 21.83 -3.67
C ILE A 255 -25.49 22.04 -3.20
N SER A 256 -26.37 22.61 -4.05
CA SER A 256 -27.78 22.83 -3.69
C SER A 256 -28.52 21.51 -3.49
N LYS A 257 -29.64 21.52 -2.76
CA LYS A 257 -30.47 20.33 -2.52
C LYS A 257 -30.99 19.72 -3.82
N GLU A 258 -31.31 20.56 -4.79
CA GLU A 258 -31.78 20.13 -6.12
C GLU A 258 -30.68 19.41 -6.90
N ALA A 259 -29.42 19.86 -6.74
CA ALA A 259 -28.27 19.22 -7.38
C ALA A 259 -27.90 17.89 -6.71
N GLN A 260 -28.27 17.69 -5.43
CA GLN A 260 -28.06 16.45 -4.68
C GLN A 260 -29.05 15.34 -5.10
N LYS A 261 -30.31 15.70 -5.31
CA LYS A 261 -31.41 14.76 -5.54
C LYS A 261 -31.13 13.56 -6.48
N PRO A 262 -30.51 13.72 -7.67
CA PRO A 262 -30.23 12.58 -8.55
C PRO A 262 -29.38 11.49 -7.90
N PHE A 263 -28.41 11.88 -7.08
CA PHE A 263 -27.55 10.89 -6.43
C PHE A 263 -28.26 10.22 -5.23
N GLU A 264 -29.31 10.84 -4.65
CA GLU A 264 -30.05 10.26 -3.49
C GLU A 264 -30.77 9.03 -4.01
N ILE A 265 -31.49 9.28 -5.10
CA ILE A 265 -32.17 8.29 -5.90
C ILE A 265 -31.21 7.18 -6.34
N LEU A 266 -30.02 7.49 -6.89
CA LEU A 266 -29.04 6.45 -7.30
C LEU A 266 -28.56 5.59 -6.14
N VAL A 267 -28.43 6.17 -4.95
CA VAL A 267 -28.00 5.42 -3.78
C VAL A 267 -29.09 4.46 -3.33
N ASP A 268 -30.35 4.88 -3.35
CA ASP A 268 -31.47 4.00 -3.04
C ASP A 268 -31.53 2.80 -4.01
N TYR A 269 -31.33 3.05 -5.32
CA TYR A 269 -31.17 1.99 -6.31
C TYR A 269 -30.01 1.03 -5.97
N ILE A 270 -28.86 1.54 -5.55
CA ILE A 270 -27.68 0.72 -5.19
C ILE A 270 -27.95 -0.14 -3.95
N LEU A 271 -28.61 0.41 -2.93
CA LEU A 271 -28.89 -0.29 -1.69
C LEU A 271 -29.81 -1.48 -1.94
N PHE A 272 -30.93 -1.24 -2.60
CA PHE A 272 -31.87 -2.31 -2.92
C PHE A 272 -31.24 -3.33 -3.86
N ALA A 273 -30.51 -2.89 -4.90
CA ALA A 273 -29.82 -3.81 -5.81
C ALA A 273 -28.85 -4.73 -5.06
N LYS A 274 -28.13 -4.23 -4.05
CA LYS A 274 -27.26 -5.06 -3.21
C LYS A 274 -28.02 -6.06 -2.35
N GLU A 275 -29.12 -5.64 -1.72
CA GLU A 275 -29.96 -6.55 -0.91
C GLU A 275 -30.49 -7.71 -1.74
N GLN A 276 -30.81 -7.46 -3.01
CA GLN A 276 -31.25 -8.46 -3.97
C GLN A 276 -30.10 -9.18 -4.72
N ASN A 277 -28.83 -8.91 -4.37
CA ASN A 277 -27.64 -9.48 -5.02
C ASN A 277 -27.49 -9.18 -6.53
N LEU A 278 -28.00 -8.04 -6.98
CA LEU A 278 -27.95 -7.57 -8.38
C LEU A 278 -26.63 -6.86 -8.67
N THR A 279 -25.63 -7.66 -9.04
CA THR A 279 -24.22 -7.21 -9.16
C THR A 279 -23.96 -6.27 -10.34
N LEU A 280 -24.62 -6.47 -11.48
CA LEU A 280 -24.39 -5.66 -12.69
C LEU A 280 -24.97 -4.25 -12.53
N GLU A 281 -26.18 -4.17 -11.99
CA GLU A 281 -26.95 -2.98 -11.67
C GLU A 281 -26.20 -2.17 -10.61
N THR A 282 -25.79 -2.83 -9.52
CA THR A 282 -24.95 -2.22 -8.49
C THR A 282 -23.68 -1.62 -9.09
N SER A 283 -23.01 -2.34 -10.00
CA SER A 283 -21.78 -1.86 -10.64
C SER A 283 -22.04 -0.68 -11.56
N LEU A 284 -23.12 -0.69 -12.35
CA LEU A 284 -23.45 0.39 -13.27
C LEU A 284 -23.82 1.65 -12.49
N PHE A 285 -24.72 1.56 -11.51
CA PHE A 285 -25.17 2.72 -10.74
C PHE A 285 -24.01 3.37 -9.97
N LYS A 286 -23.11 2.58 -9.37
CA LYS A 286 -21.86 3.09 -8.78
C LYS A 286 -21.01 3.84 -9.81
N SER A 287 -20.83 3.26 -10.99
CA SER A 287 -20.06 3.88 -12.07
C SER A 287 -20.69 5.20 -12.55
N VAL A 288 -22.02 5.31 -12.54
CA VAL A 288 -22.74 6.56 -12.83
C VAL A 288 -22.50 7.60 -11.74
N ILE A 289 -22.62 7.23 -10.45
CA ILE A 289 -22.28 8.12 -9.32
C ILE A 289 -20.84 8.63 -9.46
N ASP A 290 -19.87 7.75 -9.68
CA ASP A 290 -18.46 8.15 -9.85
C ASP A 290 -18.29 9.18 -10.97
N GLY A 291 -19.00 8.98 -12.09
CA GLY A 291 -19.00 9.92 -13.22
C GLY A 291 -19.53 11.29 -12.83
N MET A 292 -20.67 11.32 -12.14
CA MET A 292 -21.28 12.57 -11.67
C MET A 292 -20.43 13.28 -10.61
N VAL A 293 -19.70 12.53 -9.80
CA VAL A 293 -18.71 13.10 -8.86
C VAL A 293 -17.57 13.76 -9.61
N TYR A 294 -17.02 13.13 -10.65
CA TYR A 294 -15.98 13.76 -11.47
C TYR A 294 -16.47 15.03 -12.16
N ASP A 295 -17.72 15.06 -12.62
CA ASP A 295 -18.35 16.24 -13.21
C ASP A 295 -18.40 17.43 -12.24
N LEU A 296 -18.65 17.20 -10.95
CA LEU A 296 -18.67 18.26 -9.94
C LEU A 296 -17.30 18.89 -9.69
N TYR A 297 -16.22 18.11 -9.82
CA TYR A 297 -14.87 18.56 -9.45
C TYR A 297 -14.00 18.97 -10.65
N PHE A 298 -14.28 18.44 -11.83
CA PHE A 298 -13.49 18.63 -13.05
C PHE A 298 -14.38 19.01 -14.24
N GLU A 299 -15.38 19.87 -14.00
CA GLU A 299 -16.41 20.23 -14.98
C GLU A 299 -15.82 20.58 -16.36
N GLU A 300 -14.79 21.45 -16.39
CA GLU A 300 -14.11 21.88 -17.61
C GLU A 300 -13.44 20.71 -18.34
N GLU A 301 -12.68 19.87 -17.62
CA GLU A 301 -11.99 18.71 -18.19
C GLU A 301 -12.98 17.65 -18.68
N MET A 302 -14.06 17.43 -17.94
CA MET A 302 -15.10 16.45 -18.26
C MET A 302 -15.90 16.88 -19.49
N LYS A 303 -16.26 18.17 -19.59
CA LYS A 303 -16.92 18.75 -20.77
C LYS A 303 -15.99 18.74 -21.99
N LYS A 304 -14.73 19.17 -21.83
CA LYS A 304 -13.73 19.12 -22.91
C LYS A 304 -13.47 17.69 -23.39
N GLY A 305 -13.56 16.73 -22.48
CA GLY A 305 -13.45 15.30 -22.74
C GLY A 305 -14.70 14.67 -23.38
N ASP A 306 -15.77 15.43 -23.58
CA ASP A 306 -17.08 14.94 -24.02
C ASP A 306 -17.57 13.74 -23.17
N CYS A 307 -17.36 13.86 -21.86
CA CYS A 307 -17.65 12.82 -20.87
C CYS A 307 -18.41 13.34 -19.64
N PHE A 308 -18.93 14.57 -19.71
CA PHE A 308 -19.82 15.13 -18.69
C PHE A 308 -21.20 14.49 -18.77
N ILE A 309 -21.64 13.79 -17.72
CA ILE A 309 -22.87 12.97 -17.73
C ILE A 309 -23.97 13.51 -16.82
N SER A 310 -23.66 14.41 -15.89
CA SER A 310 -24.58 14.83 -14.83
C SER A 310 -25.88 15.45 -15.36
N ASP A 311 -25.80 16.23 -16.43
CA ASP A 311 -26.99 16.82 -17.08
C ASP A 311 -27.88 15.74 -17.69
N GLU A 312 -27.30 14.71 -18.27
CA GLU A 312 -28.05 13.63 -18.87
C GLU A 312 -28.69 12.73 -17.82
N VAL A 313 -27.95 12.40 -16.76
CA VAL A 313 -28.49 11.63 -15.63
C VAL A 313 -29.67 12.35 -15.01
N ARG A 314 -29.58 13.68 -14.80
CA ARG A 314 -30.68 14.51 -14.26
C ARG A 314 -31.96 14.44 -15.09
N LYS A 315 -31.86 14.27 -16.42
CA LYS A 315 -33.04 14.19 -17.30
C LYS A 315 -33.75 12.84 -17.22
N VAL A 316 -32.99 11.76 -17.03
CA VAL A 316 -33.49 10.39 -17.21
C VAL A 316 -33.72 9.65 -15.90
N ILE A 317 -33.14 10.14 -14.80
CA ILE A 317 -33.29 9.50 -13.50
C ILE A 317 -34.72 9.61 -12.95
N LYS A 318 -35.23 8.50 -12.42
CA LYS A 318 -36.58 8.39 -11.86
C LYS A 318 -36.51 8.10 -10.37
N GLU A 319 -37.44 8.67 -9.61
CA GLU A 319 -37.64 8.32 -8.19
C GLU A 319 -37.75 6.80 -8.02
N PHE A 320 -37.14 6.29 -6.96
CA PHE A 320 -37.14 4.86 -6.68
C PHE A 320 -38.32 4.48 -5.78
N ASP A 321 -39.10 3.48 -6.19
CA ASP A 321 -40.30 3.01 -5.49
C ASP A 321 -40.08 1.73 -4.66
N ASN A 322 -38.81 1.31 -4.49
CA ASN A 322 -38.44 0.04 -3.85
C ASN A 322 -38.93 -1.21 -4.60
N SER A 323 -39.10 -1.13 -5.93
CA SER A 323 -39.43 -2.29 -6.75
C SER A 323 -38.25 -2.81 -7.58
N PHE A 324 -38.30 -4.10 -7.88
CA PHE A 324 -37.33 -4.74 -8.79
C PHE A 324 -37.47 -4.22 -10.22
N ASP A 325 -38.70 -3.98 -10.68
CA ASP A 325 -38.99 -3.53 -12.04
C ASP A 325 -38.37 -2.16 -12.31
N THR A 326 -38.42 -1.23 -11.35
CA THR A 326 -37.82 0.09 -11.49
C THR A 326 -36.28 0.03 -11.51
N ILE A 327 -35.65 -0.93 -10.82
CA ILE A 327 -34.19 -1.16 -10.97
C ILE A 327 -33.86 -1.60 -12.38
N GLN A 328 -34.59 -2.59 -12.90
CA GLN A 328 -34.33 -3.11 -14.24
C GLN A 328 -34.54 -2.02 -15.30
N GLU A 329 -35.62 -1.25 -15.16
CA GLU A 329 -35.90 -0.12 -16.03
C GLU A 329 -34.77 0.93 -15.98
N MET A 330 -34.33 1.35 -14.78
CA MET A 330 -33.25 2.33 -14.66
C MET A 330 -31.90 1.80 -15.15
N TYR A 331 -31.63 0.51 -14.93
CA TYR A 331 -30.45 -0.16 -15.48
C TYR A 331 -30.47 -0.09 -17.01
N GLU A 332 -31.58 -0.47 -17.65
CA GLU A 332 -31.74 -0.40 -19.10
C GLU A 332 -31.60 1.03 -19.63
N ILE A 333 -32.21 2.01 -18.95
CA ILE A 333 -32.10 3.43 -19.31
C ILE A 333 -30.65 3.88 -19.33
N PHE A 334 -29.89 3.63 -18.27
CA PHE A 334 -28.47 4.05 -18.23
C PHE A 334 -27.59 3.21 -19.17
N ASN A 335 -27.88 1.93 -19.33
CA ASN A 335 -27.12 1.04 -20.18
C ASN A 335 -27.30 1.37 -21.67
N ASN A 336 -28.49 1.83 -22.07
CA ASN A 336 -28.80 2.21 -23.44
C ASN A 336 -28.58 3.71 -23.73
N ASN A 337 -28.40 4.55 -22.70
CA ASN A 337 -28.11 5.97 -22.89
C ASN A 337 -26.68 6.19 -23.41
N ARG A 338 -26.59 6.59 -24.69
CA ARG A 338 -25.32 6.79 -25.39
C ARG A 338 -24.40 7.82 -24.72
N THR A 339 -24.95 8.92 -24.22
CA THR A 339 -24.19 10.00 -23.56
C THR A 339 -23.59 9.50 -22.26
N ILE A 340 -24.40 8.83 -21.43
CA ILE A 340 -23.96 8.25 -20.16
C ILE A 340 -22.87 7.22 -20.43
N GLN A 341 -23.13 6.20 -21.26
CA GLN A 341 -22.15 5.14 -21.54
C GLN A 341 -20.84 5.67 -22.11
N ARG A 342 -20.91 6.62 -23.04
CA ARG A 342 -19.73 7.30 -23.57
C ARG A 342 -18.95 7.97 -22.45
N GLY A 343 -19.61 8.75 -21.58
CA GLY A 343 -18.97 9.37 -20.44
C GLY A 343 -18.32 8.37 -19.47
N LEU A 344 -19.00 7.26 -19.17
CA LEU A 344 -18.45 6.21 -18.30
C LEU A 344 -17.17 5.56 -18.86
N ILE A 345 -17.10 5.40 -20.19
CA ILE A 345 -15.96 4.79 -20.89
C ILE A 345 -14.81 5.80 -21.03
N TYR A 346 -15.09 6.97 -21.61
CA TYR A 346 -14.05 7.92 -22.03
C TYR A 346 -13.50 8.77 -20.87
N ARG A 347 -14.23 8.91 -19.75
CA ARG A 347 -13.63 9.55 -18.56
C ARG A 347 -12.33 8.88 -18.14
N ARG A 348 -12.21 7.56 -18.33
CA ARG A 348 -11.02 6.78 -17.99
C ARG A 348 -9.78 7.22 -18.76
N VAL A 349 -9.95 7.93 -19.88
CA VAL A 349 -8.83 8.42 -20.69
C VAL A 349 -8.45 9.87 -20.45
N ILE A 350 -9.24 10.61 -19.66
CA ILE A 350 -8.95 11.99 -19.27
C ILE A 350 -7.70 11.99 -18.38
N SER A 351 -6.77 12.91 -18.62
CA SER A 351 -5.45 12.92 -17.97
C SER A 351 -5.54 12.95 -16.45
N VAL A 352 -6.42 13.79 -15.89
CA VAL A 352 -6.64 13.86 -14.44
C VAL A 352 -7.21 12.54 -13.92
N ILE A 353 -8.20 11.97 -14.60
CA ILE A 353 -8.84 10.69 -14.23
C ILE A 353 -7.90 9.48 -14.41
N LYS A 354 -6.99 9.48 -15.41
CA LYS A 354 -5.95 8.46 -15.60
C LYS A 354 -4.95 8.47 -14.46
N ALA A 355 -4.54 9.67 -14.03
CA ALA A 355 -3.64 9.84 -12.89
C ALA A 355 -4.29 9.33 -11.60
N ILE A 356 -5.58 9.65 -11.42
CA ILE A 356 -6.45 9.18 -10.33
C ILE A 356 -6.54 7.64 -10.30
N ASN A 357 -6.85 7.00 -11.43
CA ASN A 357 -7.06 5.55 -11.52
C ASN A 357 -5.76 4.73 -11.70
N GLY A 358 -4.59 5.35 -11.50
CA GLY A 358 -3.29 4.67 -11.55
C GLY A 358 -2.91 4.09 -12.92
N SER A 359 -3.61 4.47 -13.99
CA SER A 359 -3.40 3.99 -15.36
C SER A 359 -2.24 4.78 -16.00
N LYS A 360 -1.03 4.25 -15.94
CA LYS A 360 0.17 4.90 -16.51
C LYS A 360 0.06 5.08 -18.04
N ARG A 361 0.61 6.20 -18.51
CA ARG A 361 1.10 6.37 -19.90
C ARG A 361 2.19 5.35 -20.20
#